data_AF-A0A819NIV3-F1
#
_entry.id   AF-A0A819NIV3-F1
#
_cell.length_a   1.000
_cell.length_b   1.000
_cell.length_c   1.000
_cell.angle_alpha   90.00
_cell.angle_beta   90.00
_cell.angle_gamma   90.00
#
_symmetry.space_group_name_H-M   'P 1'
#
loop_
_entity.id
_entity.type
_entity.pdbx_description
1 polymer ?
#
loop_
_entity_poly.entity_id
_entity_poly.type
_entity_poly.pdbx_seq_one_letter_code
_entity_poly.pdbx_strand_id
1 'polypeptide(L)' 'GSFTMNVDLTSLLGATWYAVYASVTSNVNTVGLYSTIGYFRTLPRQPEPILNLRGTGLSSSSIKLMWQP' A
#
# COMPACT_ATOMS: atom_id res chain seq x y z
N GLY A 1 -32.73 -1.98 -13.32
CA GLY A 1 -32.20 -1.26 -12.14
C GLY A 1 -30.70 -1.32 -12.20
N SER A 2 -30.01 -0.22 -11.85
CA SER A 2 -28.56 -0.24 -11.68
C SER A 2 -28.23 -0.88 -10.33
N PHE A 3 -27.27 -1.79 -10.30
CA PHE A 3 -26.75 -2.37 -9.06
C PHE A 3 -25.34 -1.82 -8.84
N THR A 4 -25.12 -1.20 -7.67
CA THR A 4 -23.79 -0.74 -7.24
C THR A 4 -23.25 -1.71 -6.21
N MET A 5 -22.03 -2.21 -6.42
CA MET A 5 -21.29 -2.99 -5.43
C MET A 5 -20.15 -2.12 -4.91
N ASN A 6 -20.13 -1.87 -3.60
CA ASN A 6 -19.02 -1.19 -2.93
C ASN A 6 -18.11 -2.24 -2.29
N VAL A 7 -16.80 -2.05 -2.42
CA VAL A 7 -15.78 -2.92 -1.82
C VAL A 7 -14.84 -2.06 -1.00
N ASP A 8 -14.73 -2.38 0.29
CA ASP A 8 -13.78 -1.73 1.18
C ASP A 8 -12.43 -2.46 1.14
N LEU A 9 -11.40 -1.75 0.66
CA LEU A 9 -10.03 -2.25 0.66
C LEU A 9 -9.36 -1.87 1.98
N THR A 10 -9.24 -2.83 2.89
CA THR A 10 -8.56 -2.64 4.17
C THR A 10 -7.05 -2.94 4.07
N SER A 11 -6.28 -2.45 5.04
CA SER A 11 -4.85 -2.78 5.19
C SER A 11 -3.91 -2.37 4.04
N LEU A 12 -4.28 -1.34 3.26
CA LEU A 12 -3.39 -0.76 2.25
C LEU A 12 -2.20 -0.05 2.91
N LEU A 13 -1.02 -0.14 2.29
CA LEU A 13 0.17 0.60 2.69
C LEU A 13 -0.04 2.10 2.43
N GLY A 14 0.58 2.94 3.26
CA GLY A 14 0.53 4.39 3.09
C GLY A 14 1.35 4.86 1.89
N ALA A 15 0.99 6.03 1.34
CA ALA A 15 1.71 6.70 0.25
C ALA A 15 2.00 5.85 -1.01
N THR A 16 1.25 4.77 -1.22
CA THR A 16 1.49 3.73 -2.24
C THR A 16 0.46 3.81 -3.35
N TRP A 17 0.88 3.55 -4.59
CA TRP A 17 -0.01 3.48 -5.75
C TRP A 17 -0.62 2.08 -5.89
N TYR A 18 -1.93 2.03 -6.10
CA TYR A 18 -2.67 0.80 -6.36
C TYR A 18 -3.39 0.91 -7.70
N ALA A 19 -3.37 -0.20 -8.44
CA ALA A 19 -4.16 -0.40 -9.65
C ALA A 19 -5.35 -1.30 -9.30
N VAL A 20 -6.57 -0.88 -9.64
CA VAL A 20 -7.80 -1.64 -9.34
C VAL A 20 -8.65 -1.75 -10.59
N TYR A 21 -9.22 -2.93 -10.79
CA TYR A 21 -10.22 -3.19 -11.82
C TYR A 21 -11.29 -4.11 -11.23
N ALA A 22 -12.50 -4.04 -11.79
CA ALA A 22 -13.57 -4.95 -11.50
C ALA A 22 -13.76 -5.91 -12.68
N SER A 23 -14.14 -7.15 -12.40
CA SER A 23 -14.60 -8.09 -13.41
C SER A 23 -15.90 -8.74 -12.98
N VAL A 24 -16.79 -8.97 -13.94
CA VAL A 24 -18.05 -9.67 -13.71
C VAL A 24 -18.03 -10.94 -14.55
N THR A 25 -18.19 -12.07 -13.90
CA THR A 25 -18.30 -13.38 -14.56
C THR A 25 -19.65 -13.98 -14.22
N SER A 26 -20.51 -14.15 -15.21
CA SER A 26 -21.76 -14.90 -15.05
C SER A 26 -21.49 -16.36 -15.39
N ASN A 27 -21.70 -17.24 -14.40
CA ASN A 27 -21.55 -18.69 -14.51
C ASN A 27 -22.69 -19.28 -15.34
N VAL A 28 -22.59 -19.26 -16.68
CA VAL A 28 -22.60 -20.40 -17.63
C VAL A 28 -22.37 -19.77 -19.03
N ASN A 29 -21.21 -19.99 -19.66
CA ASN A 29 -20.95 -19.65 -21.08
C ASN A 29 -20.77 -18.17 -21.50
N THR A 30 -20.48 -17.23 -20.60
CA THR A 30 -20.25 -15.81 -20.98
C THR A 30 -18.80 -15.34 -20.86
N VAL A 31 -18.38 -14.50 -21.81
CA VAL A 31 -17.14 -13.70 -21.78
C VAL A 31 -17.19 -12.77 -20.57
N GLY A 32 -16.18 -12.82 -19.70
CA GLY A 32 -16.07 -11.92 -18.56
C GLY A 32 -16.00 -10.46 -19.01
N LEU A 33 -16.78 -9.59 -18.38
CA LEU A 33 -16.67 -8.15 -18.59
C LEU A 33 -15.64 -7.58 -17.61
N TYR A 34 -14.77 -6.71 -18.10
CA TYR A 34 -13.74 -6.04 -17.31
C TYR A 34 -13.95 -4.54 -17.35
N SER A 35 -13.72 -3.86 -16.22
CA SER A 35 -13.64 -2.40 -16.20
C SER A 35 -12.28 -1.92 -16.70
N THR A 36 -12.19 -0.63 -17.03
CA THR A 36 -10.89 0.06 -17.12
C THR A 36 -10.15 -0.04 -15.78
N ILE A 37 -8.82 -0.09 -15.83
CA ILE A 37 -7.97 -0.01 -14.64
C ILE A 37 -7.98 1.42 -14.11
N GLY A 38 -8.37 1.59 -12.86
CA GLY A 38 -8.21 2.82 -12.12
C GLY A 38 -6.93 2.80 -11.28
N TYR A 39 -6.31 3.97 -11.13
CA TYR A 39 -5.14 4.15 -10.27
C TYR A 39 -5.49 5.14 -9.17
N PHE A 40 -5.12 4.82 -7.93
CA PHE A 40 -5.19 5.76 -6.83
C PHE A 40 -3.97 5.62 -5.95
N ARG A 41 -3.67 6.70 -5.23
CA ARG A 41 -2.60 6.74 -4.24
C ARG A 41 -3.21 6.83 -2.86
N THR A 42 -2.77 5.99 -1.94
CA THR A 42 -3.16 6.08 -0.54
C THR A 42 -2.53 7.29 0.14
N LEU A 43 -3.21 7.82 1.14
CA LEU A 43 -2.67 8.89 1.96
C LEU A 43 -1.41 8.41 2.73
N PRO A 44 -0.49 9.31 3.07
CA PRO A 44 0.60 8.99 3.98
C PRO A 44 0.05 8.45 5.31
N ARG A 45 0.66 7.38 5.81
CA ARG A 45 0.44 6.89 7.18
C ARG A 45 1.58 7.34 8.08
N GLN A 46 1.40 7.20 9.38
CA GLN A 46 2.49 7.35 10.33
C GLN A 46 3.69 6.50 9.87
N PRO A 47 4.92 7.06 9.85
CA PRO A 47 6.10 6.30 9.43
C PRO A 47 6.30 5.05 10.30
N GLU A 48 6.81 3.99 9.68
CA GLU A 48 7.19 2.78 10.40
C GLU A 48 8.32 3.07 11.41
N PRO A 49 8.40 2.33 12.52
CA PRO A 49 9.50 2.47 13.48
C PRO A 49 10.87 2.25 12.84
N ILE A 50 11.87 2.98 13.31
CA ILE A 50 13.27 2.81 12.87
C ILE A 50 13.75 1.40 13.21
N LEU A 51 14.29 0.69 12.23
CA LEU A 51 14.84 -0.65 12.41
C LEU A 51 16.37 -0.61 12.47
N ASN A 52 16.95 -1.57 13.21
CA ASN A 52 18.40 -1.80 13.26
C ASN A 52 19.23 -0.57 13.66
N LEU A 53 18.73 0.23 14.62
CA LEU A 53 19.47 1.34 15.19
C LEU A 53 20.74 0.85 15.89
N ARG A 54 21.89 1.37 15.47
CA ARG A 54 23.21 1.07 16.03
C ARG A 54 23.95 2.36 16.32
N GLY A 55 24.65 2.36 17.47
CA GLY A 55 25.53 3.44 17.88
C GLY A 55 26.99 2.99 17.84
N THR A 56 27.88 3.89 17.46
CA THR A 56 29.33 3.70 17.58
C THR A 56 29.95 4.94 18.21
N GLY A 57 30.68 4.77 19.31
CA GLY A 57 31.41 5.87 19.95
C GLY A 57 32.55 6.34 19.05
N LEU A 58 32.66 7.65 18.84
CA LEU A 58 33.72 8.27 18.05
C LEU A 58 34.75 8.99 18.94
N SER A 59 34.28 9.62 20.01
CA SER A 59 35.12 10.23 21.05
C SER A 59 34.39 10.22 22.39
N SER A 60 35.03 10.70 23.46
CA SER A 60 34.42 10.85 24.78
C SER A 60 33.15 11.69 24.80
N SER A 61 32.92 12.52 23.77
CA SER A 61 31.75 13.40 23.65
C SER A 61 30.96 13.20 22.36
N SER A 62 31.22 12.16 21.56
CA SER A 62 30.53 11.94 20.29
C SER A 62 30.18 10.49 20.00
N ILE A 63 28.96 10.30 19.47
CA ILE A 63 28.42 9.00 19.07
C ILE A 63 27.85 9.15 17.66
N LYS A 64 28.17 8.22 16.77
CA LYS A 64 27.54 8.08 15.46
C LYS A 64 26.37 7.12 15.56
N LEU A 65 25.21 7.54 15.08
CA LEU A 65 24.02 6.69 14.95
C LEU A 65 23.82 6.31 13.48
N MET A 66 23.45 5.05 13.25
CA MET A 66 23.09 4.53 11.93
C MET A 66 21.88 3.61 12.09
N TRP A 67 20.96 3.62 11.14
CA TRP A 67 19.77 2.76 11.13
C TRP A 67 19.38 2.41 9.70
N GLN A 68 18.49 1.44 9.55
CA GLN A 68 17.92 1.09 8.24
C GLN A 68 16.80 2.08 7.86
N PRO A 69 16.73 2.49 6.59
CA PRO A 69 15.62 3.27 6.07
C PRO A 69 14.26 2.63 6.31
#